data_AF-A0A542YU25-F1
#
_entry.id   AF-A0A542YU25-F1
#
_cell.length_a   1.000
_cell.length_b   1.000
_cell.length_c   1.000
_cell.angle_alpha   90.00
_cell.angle_beta   90.00
_cell.angle_gamma   90.00
#
_symmetry.space_group_name_H-M   'P 1'
#
loop_
_entity.id
_entity.type
_entity.pdbx_description
1 polymer ?
#
loop_
_entity_poly.entity_id
_entity_poly.type
_entity_poly.pdbx_seq_one_letter_code
_entity_poly.pdbx_strand_id
1 'polypeptide(L)'
;MYRGRLAEGEESKLGARRHVGSLLGLNPATLRNWVEEAERAGGTRGSGAASRSGDSEEVRALKKRVTELERANEILKTASAFFAQAELDRRLR
;
A
#
# COMPACT_ATOMS: atom_id res chain seq x y z
N MET A 1 -6.21 2.10 29.76
CA MET A 1 -6.06 0.63 29.75
C MET A 1 -5.05 0.09 28.73
N TYR A 2 -5.24 0.22 27.40
CA TYR A 2 -4.25 -0.24 26.40
C TYR A 2 -3.17 0.80 26.09
N ARG A 3 -3.57 2.05 25.78
CA ARG A 3 -2.63 3.16 25.49
C ARG A 3 -1.79 3.58 26.71
N GLY A 4 -2.32 3.41 27.93
CA GLY A 4 -1.60 3.71 29.18
C GLY A 4 -0.36 2.82 29.38
N ARG A 5 -0.50 1.51 29.15
CA ARG A 5 0.61 0.55 29.29
C ARG A 5 1.71 0.72 28.23
N LEU A 6 1.36 1.27 27.07
CA LEU A 6 2.35 1.61 26.03
C LEU A 6 3.15 2.87 26.37
N ALA A 7 2.60 3.78 27.18
CA ALA A 7 3.26 5.03 27.57
C ALA A 7 4.25 4.81 28.73
N GLU A 8 4.03 3.79 29.56
CA GLU A 8 4.90 3.44 30.69
C GLU A 8 6.17 2.67 30.26
N GLY A 9 6.27 2.23 29.00
CA GLY A 9 7.46 1.52 28.48
C GLY A 9 7.66 0.09 28.99
N GLU A 10 6.83 -0.37 29.92
CA GLU A 10 6.93 -1.67 30.61
C GLU A 10 6.50 -2.87 29.73
N GLU A 11 5.66 -2.67 28.68
CA GLU A 11 5.13 -3.78 27.88
C GLU A 11 5.18 -3.56 26.36
N SER A 12 5.58 -4.60 25.62
CA SER A 12 5.47 -4.62 24.16
C SER A 12 4.00 -4.54 23.70
N LYS A 13 3.75 -3.95 22.52
CA LYS A 13 2.41 -3.88 21.91
C LYS A 13 1.70 -5.23 21.85
N LEU A 14 2.46 -6.32 21.67
CA LEU A 14 1.91 -7.68 21.67
C LEU A 14 1.49 -8.14 23.07
N GLY A 15 2.31 -7.85 24.09
CA GLY A 15 2.01 -8.16 25.50
C GLY A 15 0.72 -7.46 25.97
N ALA A 16 0.63 -6.16 25.74
CA ALA A 16 -0.55 -5.37 26.10
C ALA A 16 -1.83 -5.89 25.40
N ARG A 17 -1.74 -6.30 24.13
CA ARG A 17 -2.89 -6.88 23.40
C ARG A 17 -3.31 -8.25 23.94
N ARG A 18 -2.35 -9.10 24.32
CA ARG A 18 -2.62 -10.42 24.91
C ARG A 18 -3.30 -10.29 26.26
N HIS A 19 -2.78 -9.43 27.12
CA HIS A 19 -3.33 -9.22 28.46
C HIS A 19 -4.76 -8.63 28.39
N VAL A 20 -4.94 -7.54 27.64
CA VAL A 20 -6.27 -6.92 27.48
C VAL A 20 -7.25 -7.85 26.76
N GLY A 21 -6.79 -8.59 25.74
CA GLY A 21 -7.59 -9.61 25.07
C GLY A 21 -8.07 -10.69 26.05
N SER A 22 -7.19 -11.19 26.92
CA SER A 22 -7.54 -12.18 27.95
C SER A 22 -8.57 -11.65 28.95
N LEU A 23 -8.46 -10.38 29.37
CA LEU A 23 -9.42 -9.77 30.29
C LEU A 23 -10.82 -9.59 29.69
N LEU A 24 -10.88 -9.38 28.37
CA LEU A 24 -12.13 -9.13 27.64
C LEU A 24 -12.68 -10.37 26.91
N GLY A 25 -11.98 -11.51 26.98
CA GLY A 25 -12.33 -12.72 26.22
C GLY A 25 -12.18 -12.55 24.70
N LEU A 26 -11.33 -11.62 24.25
CA LEU A 26 -11.13 -11.28 22.84
C LEU A 26 -9.80 -11.81 22.32
N ASN A 27 -9.78 -12.27 21.07
CA ASN A 27 -8.53 -12.60 20.39
C ASN A 27 -7.64 -11.35 20.29
N PRO A 28 -6.34 -11.43 20.63
CA PRO A 28 -5.39 -10.32 20.49
C PRO A 28 -5.34 -9.71 19.07
N ALA A 29 -5.63 -10.50 18.03
CA ALA A 29 -5.74 -10.05 16.65
C ALA A 29 -6.96 -9.13 16.43
N THR A 30 -8.09 -9.40 17.08
CA THR A 30 -9.28 -8.54 17.05
C THR A 30 -8.99 -7.19 17.68
N LEU A 31 -8.32 -7.19 18.84
CA LEU A 31 -7.93 -5.96 19.52
C LEU A 31 -6.91 -5.16 18.70
N ARG A 32 -5.97 -5.82 18.02
CA ARG A 32 -5.07 -5.17 17.06
C ARG A 32 -5.87 -4.44 15.99
N ASN A 33 -6.82 -5.11 15.35
CA ASN A 33 -7.58 -4.53 14.26
C ASN A 33 -8.37 -3.29 14.71
N TRP A 34 -9.04 -3.34 15.87
CA TRP A 34 -9.78 -2.20 16.41
C TRP A 34 -8.88 -1.02 16.81
N VAL A 35 -7.72 -1.29 17.39
CA VAL A 35 -6.72 -0.26 17.70
C VAL A 35 -6.24 0.40 16.41
N GLU A 36 -5.95 -0.40 15.39
CA GLU A 36 -5.48 0.11 14.11
C GLU A 36 -6.56 0.91 13.36
N GLU A 37 -7.82 0.50 13.47
CA GLU A 37 -8.99 1.22 12.95
C GLU A 37 -9.19 2.57 13.63
N ALA A 38 -9.16 2.59 14.97
CA ALA A 38 -9.31 3.79 15.76
C ALA A 38 -8.15 4.78 15.55
N GLU A 39 -6.92 4.30 15.34
CA GLU A 39 -5.77 5.14 14.97
C GLU A 39 -5.92 5.76 13.57
N ARG A 40 -6.51 5.03 12.62
CA ARG A 40 -6.81 5.53 11.27
C ARG A 40 -7.93 6.57 11.30
N ALA A 41 -9.02 6.30 12.02
CA ALA A 41 -10.16 7.21 12.17
C ALA A 41 -9.80 8.48 12.97
N GLY A 42 -8.95 8.36 13.98
CA GLY A 42 -8.54 9.47 14.85
C GLY A 42 -7.30 10.25 14.40
N GLY A 43 -6.79 10.01 13.18
CA GLY A 43 -5.63 10.73 12.61
C GLY A 43 -4.33 10.64 13.43
N THR A 44 -4.27 9.77 14.44
CA THR A 44 -3.20 9.72 15.45
C THR A 44 -2.02 8.86 15.03
N ARG A 45 -2.14 8.17 13.88
CA ARG A 45 -1.04 7.45 13.28
C ARG A 45 -0.16 8.45 12.53
N GLY A 46 0.97 8.81 13.13
CA GLY A 46 2.04 9.53 12.43
C GLY A 46 2.24 8.95 11.03
N SER A 47 2.40 9.85 10.06
CA SER A 47 2.24 9.66 8.61
C SER A 47 2.87 8.41 7.97
N GLY A 48 3.77 7.69 8.65
CA GLY A 48 4.50 6.54 8.10
C GLY A 48 3.80 5.17 8.15
N ALA A 49 2.72 4.97 8.92
CA ALA A 49 2.13 3.63 9.10
C ALA A 49 0.70 3.44 8.53
N ALA A 50 0.07 4.51 8.03
CA ALA A 50 -1.18 4.42 7.25
C ALA A 50 -0.94 3.90 5.81
N SER A 51 0.30 3.98 5.32
CA SER A 51 0.68 3.55 3.97
C SER A 51 0.67 2.03 3.74
N ARG A 52 0.57 1.21 4.81
CA ARG A 52 0.70 -0.26 4.71
C ARG A 52 -0.60 -1.07 4.65
N SER A 53 -1.79 -0.46 4.82
CA SER A 53 -3.04 -1.25 4.93
C SER A 53 -4.18 -0.83 4.00
N GLY A 54 -3.90 -0.01 3.00
CA GLY A 54 -4.84 0.30 1.93
C GLY A 54 -4.05 1.04 0.89
N ASP A 55 -4.02 0.52 -0.34
CA ASP A 55 -3.56 1.27 -1.51
C ASP A 55 -4.19 2.66 -1.40
N SER A 56 -3.39 3.69 -1.12
CA SER A 56 -3.92 5.05 -1.15
C SER A 56 -4.53 5.26 -2.53
N GLU A 57 -5.59 6.06 -2.62
CA GLU A 57 -6.24 6.35 -3.90
C GLU A 57 -5.21 6.80 -4.95
N GLU A 58 -4.17 7.50 -4.50
CA GLU A 58 -2.97 7.85 -5.26
C GLU A 58 -2.23 6.63 -5.82
N VAL A 59 -1.93 5.60 -5.02
CA VAL A 59 -1.30 4.35 -5.50
C VAL A 59 -2.18 3.67 -6.56
N ARG A 60 -3.50 3.64 -6.38
CA ARG A 60 -4.41 3.07 -7.39
C ARG A 60 -4.43 3.89 -8.67
N ALA A 61 -4.46 5.22 -8.57
CA ALA A 61 -4.40 6.12 -9.71
C ALA A 61 -3.06 5.99 -10.46
N LEU A 62 -1.95 5.90 -9.74
CA LEU A 62 -0.62 5.67 -10.30
C LEU A 62 -0.52 4.32 -11.00
N LYS A 63 -1.01 3.23 -10.40
CA LYS A 63 -1.06 1.91 -11.04
C LYS A 63 -1.83 1.95 -12.35
N LYS A 64 -3.00 2.60 -12.38
CA LYS A 64 -3.78 2.79 -13.61
C LYS A 64 -2.98 3.57 -14.65
N ARG A 65 -2.33 4.67 -14.25
CA ARG A 65 -1.53 5.50 -15.16
C ARG A 65 -0.35 4.73 -15.75
N VAL A 66 0.34 3.91 -14.95
CA VAL A 66 1.44 3.05 -15.43
C VAL A 66 0.94 2.09 -16.50
N THR A 67 -0.18 1.40 -16.27
CA THR A 67 -0.72 0.46 -17.28
C THR A 67 -1.11 1.15 -18.59
N GLU A 68 -1.61 2.38 -18.54
CA GLU A 68 -1.93 3.15 -19.74
C GLU A 68 -0.65 3.57 -20.49
N LEU A 69 0.38 3.99 -19.76
CA LEU A 69 1.67 4.37 -20.34
C LEU A 69 2.37 3.17 -20.99
N GLU A 70 2.34 2.00 -20.35
CA GLU A 70 2.89 0.76 -20.92
C GLU A 70 2.19 0.39 -22.24
N ARG A 71 0.85 0.46 -22.28
CA ARG A 71 0.09 0.23 -23.52
C ARG A 71 0.46 1.22 -24.63
N ALA A 72 0.57 2.51 -24.30
CA ALA A 72 0.97 3.52 -25.27
C ALA A 72 2.40 3.26 -25.79
N ASN A 73 3.31 2.87 -24.91
CA ASN A 73 4.69 2.56 -25.28
C ASN A 73 4.76 1.37 -26.25
N GLU A 74 3.98 0.31 -26.02
CA GLU A 74 3.91 -0.85 -26.93
C GLU A 74 3.40 -0.48 -28.32
N ILE A 75 2.40 0.41 -28.41
CA ILE A 75 1.93 0.94 -29.70
C ILE A 75 3.04 1.71 -30.41
N LEU A 76 3.76 2.57 -29.69
CA LEU A 76 4.84 3.37 -30.25
C LEU A 76 6.03 2.52 -30.71
N LYS A 77 6.41 1.50 -29.94
CA LYS A 77 7.45 0.54 -30.34
C LYS A 77 7.05 -0.20 -31.61
N THR A 78 5.82 -0.68 -31.66
CA THR A 78 5.28 -1.38 -32.83
C THR A 78 5.30 -0.48 -34.06
N ALA A 79 4.77 0.74 -33.95
CA ALA A 79 4.79 1.71 -35.04
C ALA A 79 6.23 2.03 -35.49
N SER A 80 7.15 2.21 -34.55
CA SER A 80 8.56 2.49 -34.84
C SER A 80 9.23 1.34 -35.59
N ALA A 81 8.93 0.10 -35.23
CA ALA A 81 9.42 -1.09 -35.95
C ALA A 81 8.89 -1.15 -37.39
N PHE A 82 7.60 -0.87 -37.60
CA PHE A 82 7.01 -0.79 -38.94
C PHE A 82 7.68 0.27 -39.81
N PHE A 83 7.90 1.47 -39.27
CA PHE A 83 8.55 2.55 -40.03
C PHE A 83 10.03 2.24 -40.31
N ALA A 84 10.75 1.64 -39.36
CA ALA A 84 12.13 1.23 -39.56
C ALA A 84 12.25 0.19 -40.69
N GLN A 85 11.35 -0.80 -40.74
CA GLN A 85 11.35 -1.79 -41.81
C GLN A 85 11.07 -1.14 -43.18
N ALA A 86 10.06 -0.27 -43.27
CA ALA A 86 9.74 0.42 -44.51
C ALA A 86 10.90 1.31 -45.01
N GLU A 87 11.64 1.93 -44.09
CA GLU A 87 12.83 2.72 -44.44
C GLU A 87 13.98 1.84 -44.95
N LEU A 88 14.19 0.67 -44.35
CA LEU A 88 15.18 -0.30 -44.83
C LEU A 88 14.82 -0.81 -46.23
N ASP A 89 13.56 -1.17 -46.46
CA ASP A 89 13.08 -1.66 -47.75
C ASP A 89 13.27 -0.62 -48.88
N ARG A 90 13.14 0.69 -48.55
CA ARG A 90 13.42 1.78 -49.49
C ARG A 90 14.90 1.93 -49.84
N ARG A 91 15.81 1.65 -48.90
CA ARG A 91 17.27 1.79 -49.10
C ARG A 91 17.89 0.60 -49.84
N LEU A 92 17.22 -0.55 -49.81
CA LEU A 92 17.69 -1.78 -50.47
C LEU A 92 17.19 -1.94 -51.92
N ARG A 93 16.32 -1.04 -52.38
CA ARG A 93 15.91 -0.90 -53.79
C ARG A 93 16.74 0.16 -54.50
#